data_AF-A0A0L0W4W8-F1
#
_entry.id   AF-A0A0L0W4W8-F1
#
_cell.length_a   1.000
_cell.length_b   1.000
_cell.length_c   1.000
_cell.angle_alpha   90.00
_cell.angle_beta   90.00
_cell.angle_gamma   90.00
#
_symmetry.space_group_name_H-M   'P 1'
#
loop_
_entity.id
_entity.type
_entity.pdbx_description
1 polymer ?
#
loop_
_entity_poly.entity_id
_entity_poly.type
_entity_poly.pdbx_seq_one_letter_code
_entity_poly.pdbx_strand_id
1 'polypeptide(L)'
;MAGMPPGFSDMLAGMMGSGIGPTPPPVRQEVDRSKTKNWETIYPRYLDAKAPCKTGGRRVALKYSLRWPLAQLIQHACTQLGLPCQLENDKVHPADWQNPGRVKVLIKRNDKPIDPSIPNKHALLCKIGLFLRPLESVRLKLPAPTSKDRNTHPLPNINLRLPYNSPAVSHGFLAMAEAESQKPVEPPAGPAIEDVPSSKNKNKAPAETKKNSKATPKKKKGKK
;
A
#
# COMPACT_ATOMS: atom_id res chain seq x y z
N MET A 1 4.14 58.23 39.89
CA MET A 1 3.56 57.91 38.57
C MET A 1 4.71 57.57 37.64
N ALA A 2 4.98 56.27 37.43
CA ALA A 2 6.10 55.80 36.61
C ALA A 2 5.63 55.64 35.16
N GLY A 3 6.38 56.23 34.22
CA GLY A 3 6.07 56.27 32.79
C GLY A 3 6.28 54.94 32.09
N MET A 4 5.39 54.66 31.13
CA MET A 4 5.45 53.50 30.23
C MET A 4 6.58 53.70 29.20
N PRO A 5 7.43 52.69 28.92
CA PRO A 5 8.47 52.81 27.90
C PRO A 5 7.86 52.86 26.48
N PRO A 6 8.39 53.70 25.57
CA PRO A 6 7.96 53.75 24.17
C PRO A 6 8.52 52.53 23.43
N GLY A 7 7.64 51.76 22.77
CA GLY A 7 8.04 50.60 21.97
C GLY A 7 7.13 49.38 22.06
N PHE A 8 6.15 49.37 22.96
CA PHE A 8 5.19 48.25 23.07
C PHE A 8 4.03 48.33 22.06
N SER A 9 3.76 49.51 21.50
CA SER A 9 2.69 49.73 20.51
C SER A 9 3.05 49.20 19.11
N ASP A 10 4.32 49.30 18.69
CA ASP A 10 4.75 48.88 17.35
C ASP A 10 4.86 47.34 17.19
N MET A 11 5.09 46.60 18.28
CA MET A 11 5.07 45.13 18.25
C MET A 11 3.65 44.56 18.14
N LEU A 12 2.64 45.22 18.72
CA LEU A 12 1.26 44.75 18.64
C LEU A 12 0.63 45.04 17.27
N ALA A 13 1.04 46.13 16.60
CA ALA A 13 0.63 46.46 15.24
C ALA A 13 1.17 45.44 14.20
N GLY A 14 2.38 44.91 14.40
CA GLY A 14 2.94 43.84 13.56
C GLY A 14 2.23 42.48 13.68
N MET A 15 1.49 42.25 14.78
CA MET A 15 0.83 40.97 15.07
C MET A 15 -0.66 40.94 14.73
N MET A 16 -1.19 42.03 14.13
CA MET A 16 -2.58 42.15 13.66
C MET A 16 -2.68 42.37 12.13
N GLY A 17 -1.57 42.20 11.39
CA GLY A 17 -1.49 42.43 9.95
C GLY A 17 -1.30 41.19 9.06
N SER A 18 -1.24 39.99 9.63
CA SER A 18 -1.11 38.75 8.86
C SER A 18 -2.43 37.99 8.86
N GLY A 19 -3.35 38.43 7.99
CA GLY A 19 -4.44 37.57 7.58
C GLY A 19 -3.85 36.26 7.07
N ILE A 20 -4.28 35.14 7.65
CA ILE A 20 -4.00 33.80 7.15
C ILE A 20 -4.71 33.72 5.79
N GLY A 21 -4.03 34.18 4.75
CA GLY A 21 -4.44 33.92 3.37
C GLY A 21 -4.44 32.40 3.14
N PRO A 22 -5.25 31.90 2.19
CA PRO A 22 -5.25 30.49 1.85
C PRO A 22 -3.83 30.07 1.50
N THR A 23 -3.30 29.10 2.24
CA THR A 23 -1.97 28.55 1.96
C THR A 23 -1.97 28.09 0.50
N PRO A 24 -0.98 28.50 -0.31
CA PRO A 24 -0.91 28.04 -1.69
C PRO A 24 -0.87 26.50 -1.66
N PRO A 25 -1.63 25.82 -2.53
CA PRO A 25 -1.59 24.37 -2.61
C PRO A 25 -0.15 23.93 -2.81
N PRO A 26 0.28 22.81 -2.18
CA PRO A 26 1.67 22.36 -2.28
C PRO A 26 2.06 22.29 -3.75
N VAL A 27 3.05 23.09 -4.14
CA VAL A 27 3.53 23.17 -5.52
C VAL A 27 4.01 21.78 -5.90
N ARG A 28 3.26 21.12 -6.81
CA ARG A 28 3.68 19.84 -7.38
C ARG A 28 4.97 20.08 -8.15
N GLN A 29 6.10 19.70 -7.56
CA GLN A 29 7.36 19.70 -8.29
C GLN A 29 7.24 18.72 -9.46
N GLU A 30 7.17 19.27 -10.66
CA GLU A 30 7.12 18.46 -11.86
C GLU A 30 8.51 17.89 -12.10
N VAL A 31 8.67 16.63 -11.71
CA VAL A 31 9.90 15.88 -11.86
C VAL A 31 10.20 15.73 -13.37
N ASP A 32 11.36 16.23 -13.82
CA ASP A 32 11.79 16.19 -15.22
C ASP A 32 11.87 14.74 -15.74
N ARG A 33 10.82 14.33 -16.46
CA ARG A 33 10.60 12.96 -16.94
C ARG A 33 11.54 12.58 -18.08
N SER A 34 12.10 13.57 -18.78
CA SER A 34 12.93 13.35 -19.97
C SER A 34 14.21 12.60 -19.59
N LYS A 35 14.80 12.94 -18.45
CA LYS A 35 16.04 12.34 -17.95
C LYS A 35 15.87 10.89 -17.49
N THR A 36 14.68 10.52 -17.01
CA THR A 36 14.44 9.21 -16.41
C THR A 36 13.60 8.27 -17.26
N LYS A 37 13.19 8.67 -18.46
CA LYS A 37 12.38 7.83 -19.38
C LYS A 37 12.90 6.40 -19.49
N ASN A 38 14.20 6.25 -19.72
CA ASN A 38 14.89 4.95 -19.93
C ASN A 38 15.26 4.20 -18.64
N TRP A 39 14.98 4.79 -17.46
CA TRP A 39 15.32 4.16 -16.18
C TRP A 39 14.33 3.06 -15.83
N GLU A 40 14.77 2.10 -15.02
CA GLU A 40 13.91 1.04 -14.54
C GLU A 40 12.82 1.60 -13.64
N THR A 41 11.60 1.09 -13.82
CA THR A 41 10.43 1.54 -13.05
C THR A 41 10.12 0.55 -11.94
N ILE A 42 10.07 1.03 -10.70
CA ILE A 42 9.75 0.25 -9.51
C ILE A 42 8.52 0.85 -8.85
N TYR A 43 7.46 0.05 -8.73
CA TYR A 43 6.30 0.36 -7.90
C TYR A 43 6.40 -0.41 -6.58
N PRO A 44 5.90 0.14 -5.46
CA PRO A 44 5.86 -0.56 -4.18
C PRO A 44 5.22 -1.95 -4.28
N ARG A 45 4.15 -2.09 -5.06
CA ARG A 45 3.44 -3.36 -5.31
C ARG A 45 4.36 -4.52 -5.76
N TYR A 46 5.48 -4.23 -6.44
CA TYR A 46 6.40 -5.27 -6.90
C TYR A 46 7.07 -6.02 -5.74
N LEU A 47 7.15 -5.41 -4.56
CA LEU A 47 7.72 -5.98 -3.34
C LEU A 47 6.63 -6.41 -2.33
N ASP A 48 5.34 -6.17 -2.61
CA ASP A 48 4.27 -6.40 -1.63
C ASP A 48 4.02 -7.91 -1.42
N ALA A 49 4.20 -8.37 -0.17
CA ALA A 49 3.93 -9.75 0.24
C ALA A 49 2.45 -10.13 0.13
N LYS A 50 1.53 -9.15 0.19
CA LYS A 50 0.09 -9.36 0.04
C LYS A 50 -0.33 -9.59 -1.41
N ALA A 51 0.44 -9.06 -2.36
CA ALA A 51 0.19 -9.25 -3.78
C ALA A 51 0.59 -10.66 -4.23
N PRO A 52 -0.18 -11.32 -5.12
CA PRO A 52 0.24 -12.61 -5.67
C PRO A 52 1.53 -12.47 -6.50
N CYS A 53 2.36 -13.51 -6.47
CA CYS A 53 3.58 -13.59 -7.29
C CYS A 53 3.22 -13.94 -8.74
N LYS A 54 2.77 -12.93 -9.49
CA LYS A 54 2.32 -13.06 -10.89
C LYS A 54 2.66 -11.77 -11.65
N THR A 55 2.53 -11.82 -12.96
CA THR A 55 2.60 -10.63 -13.81
C THR A 55 1.61 -9.57 -13.32
N GLY A 56 2.09 -8.35 -13.07
CA GLY A 56 1.28 -7.22 -12.55
C GLY A 56 1.13 -7.16 -11.02
N GLY A 57 1.72 -8.09 -10.28
CA GLY A 57 1.75 -8.10 -8.81
C GLY A 57 3.17 -8.11 -8.28
N ARG A 58 3.40 -8.94 -7.26
CA ARG A 58 4.71 -9.17 -6.68
C ARG A 58 5.66 -9.79 -7.73
N ARG A 59 6.90 -9.30 -7.76
CA ARG A 59 7.94 -9.69 -8.73
C ARG A 59 9.09 -10.49 -8.11
N VAL A 60 9.09 -10.69 -6.80
CA VAL A 60 10.13 -11.39 -6.05
C VAL A 60 9.55 -12.52 -5.19
N ALA A 61 10.40 -13.42 -4.72
CA ALA A 61 10.02 -14.45 -3.75
C ALA A 61 9.59 -13.83 -2.41
N LEU A 62 8.80 -14.58 -1.63
CA LEU A 62 8.25 -14.14 -0.34
C LEU A 62 9.36 -13.75 0.68
N LYS A 63 10.52 -14.43 0.60
CA LYS A 63 11.72 -14.10 1.38
C LYS A 63 12.37 -12.74 1.08
N TYR A 64 12.00 -12.10 -0.03
CA TYR A 64 12.45 -10.75 -0.40
C TYR A 64 11.29 -9.75 -0.45
N SER A 65 10.09 -10.19 -0.07
CA SER A 65 8.90 -9.33 -0.05
C SER A 65 8.79 -8.60 1.27
N LEU A 66 7.99 -7.54 1.29
CA LEU A 66 7.72 -6.69 2.44
C LEU A 66 6.21 -6.53 2.61
N ARG A 67 5.72 -6.35 3.83
CA ARG A 67 4.36 -5.90 4.11
C ARG A 67 4.28 -4.39 4.01
N TRP A 68 3.29 -3.94 3.23
CA TRP A 68 3.03 -2.51 3.01
C TRP A 68 4.29 -1.72 2.63
N PRO A 69 4.97 -2.10 1.52
CA PRO A 69 6.15 -1.36 1.05
C PRO A 69 5.78 0.09 0.71
N LEU A 70 6.68 1.02 1.05
CA LEU A 70 6.51 2.45 0.78
C LEU A 70 7.56 2.93 -0.23
N ALA A 71 7.16 3.74 -1.20
CA ALA A 71 8.07 4.23 -2.24
C ALA A 71 9.24 5.04 -1.68
N GLN A 72 9.04 5.80 -0.60
CA GLN A 72 10.10 6.56 0.07
C GLN A 72 11.20 5.64 0.64
N LEU A 73 10.82 4.51 1.24
CA LEU A 73 11.78 3.53 1.76
C LEU A 73 12.54 2.84 0.63
N ILE A 74 11.86 2.53 -0.47
CA ILE A 74 12.47 1.96 -1.68
C ILE A 74 13.50 2.95 -2.26
N GLN A 75 13.14 4.22 -2.38
CA GLN A 75 14.05 5.28 -2.83
C GLN A 75 15.27 5.37 -1.91
N HIS A 76 15.06 5.39 -0.59
CA HIS A 76 16.14 5.42 0.39
C HIS A 76 17.09 4.22 0.23
N ALA A 77 16.56 3.00 0.08
CA ALA A 77 17.37 1.82 -0.17
C ALA A 77 18.19 1.93 -1.47
N CYS A 78 17.60 2.43 -2.56
CA CYS A 78 18.33 2.66 -3.82
C CYS A 78 19.47 3.67 -3.65
N THR A 79 19.25 4.75 -2.88
CA THR A 79 20.28 5.74 -2.57
C THR A 79 21.43 5.14 -1.76
N GLN A 80 21.12 4.29 -0.76
CA GLN A 80 22.13 3.57 0.02
C GLN A 80 22.92 2.55 -0.82
N LEU A 81 22.30 1.97 -1.85
CA LEU A 81 22.97 1.11 -2.83
C LEU A 81 23.82 1.91 -3.85
N GLY A 82 23.89 3.24 -3.75
CA GLY A 82 24.67 4.09 -4.66
C GLY A 82 24.08 4.23 -6.06
N LEU A 83 22.81 3.86 -6.26
CA LEU A 83 22.16 3.94 -7.56
C LEU A 83 21.47 5.30 -7.77
N PRO A 84 21.63 5.95 -8.93
CA PRO A 84 20.84 7.12 -9.28
C PRO A 84 19.36 6.76 -9.32
N CYS A 85 18.55 7.45 -8.53
CA CYS A 85 17.13 7.18 -8.40
C CYS A 85 16.31 8.47 -8.20
N GLN A 86 15.07 8.42 -8.66
CA GLN A 86 14.14 9.53 -8.65
C GLN A 86 12.77 9.05 -8.18
N LEU A 87 12.22 9.73 -7.17
CA LEU A 87 10.91 9.43 -6.61
C LEU A 87 9.84 10.30 -7.28
N GLU A 88 8.77 9.65 -7.73
CA GLU A 88 7.57 10.30 -8.25
C GLU A 88 6.40 9.96 -7.31
N ASN A 89 6.14 10.83 -6.34
CA ASN A 89 5.14 10.60 -5.28
C ASN A 89 3.70 10.48 -5.82
N ASP A 90 3.37 11.22 -6.89
CA ASP A 90 2.00 11.28 -7.43
C ASP A 90 1.64 10.10 -8.34
N LYS A 91 2.63 9.27 -8.72
CA LYS A 91 2.41 8.19 -9.69
C LYS A 91 1.99 6.93 -8.98
N VAL A 92 0.97 6.26 -9.52
CA VAL A 92 0.37 5.09 -8.88
C VAL A 92 0.39 3.89 -9.81
N HIS A 93 0.46 2.69 -9.23
CA HIS A 93 0.31 1.47 -10.00
C HIS A 93 -1.18 1.24 -10.30
N PRO A 94 -1.59 0.89 -11.54
CA PRO A 94 -3.02 0.74 -11.88
C PRO A 94 -3.78 -0.25 -11.00
N ALA A 95 -3.15 -1.36 -10.64
CA ALA A 95 -3.74 -2.38 -9.76
C ALA A 95 -3.60 -2.08 -8.25
N ASP A 96 -3.01 -0.95 -7.86
CA ASP A 96 -2.77 -0.57 -6.46
C ASP A 96 -2.93 0.95 -6.26
N TRP A 97 -4.14 1.44 -6.55
CA TRP A 97 -4.45 2.86 -6.51
C TRP A 97 -4.29 3.49 -5.10
N GLN A 98 -4.31 2.67 -4.05
CA GLN A 98 -4.22 3.12 -2.66
C GLN A 98 -2.79 3.46 -2.23
N ASN A 99 -1.76 2.87 -2.85
CA ASN A 99 -0.36 3.05 -2.45
C ASN A 99 0.39 3.84 -3.53
N PRO A 100 0.29 5.19 -3.52
CA PRO A 100 0.98 6.02 -4.50
C PRO A 100 2.49 6.02 -4.28
N GLY A 101 3.21 6.28 -5.35
CA GLY A 101 4.65 6.33 -5.42
C GLY A 101 5.21 5.44 -6.52
N ARG A 102 6.15 5.99 -7.27
CA ARG A 102 6.94 5.27 -8.27
C ARG A 102 8.39 5.70 -8.16
N VAL A 103 9.29 4.74 -8.15
CA VAL A 103 10.74 5.00 -8.11
C VAL A 103 11.33 4.64 -9.46
N LYS A 104 11.99 5.61 -10.08
CA LYS A 104 12.79 5.40 -11.30
C LYS A 104 14.24 5.20 -10.87
N VAL A 105 14.89 4.14 -11.35
CA VAL A 105 16.27 3.79 -10.96
C VAL A 105 17.10 3.50 -12.20
N LEU A 106 18.26 4.12 -12.29
CA LEU A 106 19.25 3.77 -13.31
C LEU A 106 20.07 2.58 -12.81
N ILE A 107 19.96 1.43 -13.47
CA ILE A 107 20.76 0.22 -13.14
C ILE A 107 21.89 -0.03 -14.14
N LYS A 108 21.77 0.48 -15.36
CA LYS A 108 22.73 0.30 -16.45
C LYS A 108 23.08 1.64 -17.08
N ARG A 109 24.34 1.82 -17.44
CA ARG A 109 24.84 2.96 -18.21
C ARG A 109 25.69 2.40 -19.35
N ASN A 110 25.38 2.79 -20.58
CA ASN A 110 26.04 2.27 -21.79
C ASN A 110 26.02 0.72 -21.84
N ASP A 111 24.84 0.15 -21.61
CA ASP A 111 24.55 -1.30 -21.56
C ASP A 111 25.29 -2.12 -20.48
N LYS A 112 26.13 -1.48 -19.68
CA LYS A 112 26.84 -2.11 -18.56
C LYS A 112 26.13 -1.81 -17.23
N PRO A 113 25.98 -2.80 -16.33
CA PRO A 113 25.49 -2.55 -14.97
C PRO A 113 26.36 -1.51 -14.25
N ILE A 114 25.74 -0.58 -13.54
CA ILE A 114 26.45 0.41 -12.71
C ILE A 114 27.13 -0.30 -11.54
N ASP A 115 26.39 -1.18 -10.88
CA ASP A 115 26.90 -2.11 -9.88
C ASP A 115 26.87 -3.53 -10.48
N PRO A 116 28.01 -4.23 -10.61
CA PRO A 116 28.07 -5.60 -11.13
C PRO A 116 27.17 -6.58 -10.36
N SER A 117 26.94 -6.32 -9.08
CA SER A 117 26.08 -7.16 -8.25
C SER A 117 24.58 -6.86 -8.41
N ILE A 118 24.23 -5.86 -9.23
CA ILE A 118 22.86 -5.50 -9.62
C ILE A 118 22.75 -5.48 -11.16
N PRO A 119 22.86 -6.64 -11.83
CA PRO A 119 22.87 -6.71 -13.30
C PRO A 119 21.51 -6.43 -13.95
N ASN A 120 20.42 -6.64 -13.20
CA ASN A 120 19.06 -6.51 -13.70
C ASN A 120 18.09 -6.04 -12.61
N LYS A 121 16.89 -5.65 -13.04
CA LYS A 121 15.82 -5.19 -12.14
C LYS A 121 15.40 -6.21 -11.10
N HIS A 122 15.40 -7.51 -11.42
CA HIS A 122 15.04 -8.54 -10.45
C HIS A 122 16.05 -8.63 -9.30
N ALA A 123 17.35 -8.58 -9.62
CA ALA A 123 18.42 -8.53 -8.62
C ALA A 123 18.31 -7.29 -7.72
N LEU A 124 18.00 -6.12 -8.31
CA LEU A 124 17.73 -4.90 -7.56
C LEU A 124 16.57 -5.08 -6.56
N LEU A 125 15.44 -5.63 -7.01
CA LEU A 125 14.28 -5.86 -6.13
C LEU A 125 14.62 -6.81 -4.98
N CYS A 126 15.36 -7.89 -5.24
CA CYS A 126 15.80 -8.81 -4.19
C CYS A 126 16.69 -8.11 -3.16
N LYS A 127 17.65 -7.28 -3.60
CA LYS A 127 18.52 -6.50 -2.71
C LYS A 127 17.75 -5.49 -1.87
N ILE A 128 16.84 -4.72 -2.49
CA ILE A 128 15.98 -3.77 -1.77
C ILE A 128 15.15 -4.50 -0.71
N GLY A 129 14.57 -5.65 -1.06
CA GLY A 129 13.80 -6.47 -0.14
C GLY A 129 14.61 -6.96 1.06
N LEU A 130 15.86 -7.38 0.84
CA LEU A 130 16.78 -7.75 1.91
C LEU A 130 17.13 -6.57 2.81
N PHE A 131 17.45 -5.42 2.21
CA PHE A 131 17.85 -4.22 2.93
C PHE A 131 16.71 -3.65 3.80
N LEU A 132 15.48 -3.66 3.30
CA LEU A 132 14.33 -3.07 4.00
C LEU A 132 13.69 -4.00 5.04
N ARG A 133 14.00 -5.30 5.03
CA ARG A 133 13.37 -6.29 5.92
C ARG A 133 13.62 -6.01 7.41
N PRO A 134 14.84 -5.68 7.88
CA PRO A 134 15.04 -5.28 9.27
C PRO A 134 14.22 -4.04 9.66
N LEU A 135 14.15 -3.04 8.76
CA LEU A 135 13.39 -1.81 8.98
C LEU A 135 11.87 -2.07 9.05
N GLU A 136 11.37 -2.99 8.23
CA GLU A 136 9.97 -3.43 8.27
C GLU A 136 9.61 -4.01 9.64
N SER A 137 10.44 -4.93 10.16
CA SER A 137 10.20 -5.56 11.45
C SER A 137 10.12 -4.55 12.59
N VAL A 138 11.00 -3.54 12.59
CA VAL A 138 10.97 -2.45 13.59
C VAL A 138 9.71 -1.58 13.44
N ARG A 139 9.38 -1.22 12.20
CA ARG A 139 8.28 -0.32 11.86
C ARG A 139 6.89 -0.91 12.15
N LEU A 140 6.73 -2.22 11.92
CA LEU A 140 5.46 -2.92 12.07
C LEU A 140 5.37 -3.75 13.36
N LYS A 141 6.50 -4.06 14.00
CA LYS A 141 6.59 -5.00 15.14
C LYS A 141 5.96 -6.36 14.82
N LEU A 142 6.14 -6.84 13.57
CA LEU A 142 5.60 -8.12 13.09
C LEU A 142 6.73 -9.08 12.68
N PRO A 143 6.52 -10.41 12.75
CA PRO A 143 7.48 -11.40 12.25
C PRO A 143 7.58 -11.37 10.72
N ALA A 144 8.53 -12.11 10.14
CA ALA A 144 8.73 -12.15 8.69
C ALA A 144 7.43 -12.48 7.89
N PRO A 145 7.30 -12.00 6.64
CA PRO A 145 6.09 -12.23 5.86
C PRO A 145 5.87 -13.72 5.54
N THR A 146 4.61 -14.15 5.61
CA THR A 146 4.14 -15.51 5.31
C THR A 146 3.05 -15.47 4.23
N SER A 147 2.77 -16.62 3.61
CA SER A 147 1.69 -16.72 2.61
C SER A 147 0.29 -16.41 3.16
N LYS A 148 0.08 -16.44 4.48
CA LYS A 148 -1.21 -16.19 5.14
C LYS A 148 -1.50 -14.70 5.37
N ASP A 149 -0.50 -13.84 5.23
CA ASP A 149 -0.60 -12.40 5.54
C ASP A 149 -1.54 -11.60 4.63
N ARG A 150 -2.08 -12.24 3.60
CA ARG A 150 -2.97 -11.58 2.66
C ARG A 150 -4.26 -11.11 3.32
N ASN A 151 -4.70 -11.80 4.38
CA ASN A 151 -5.96 -11.55 5.10
C ASN A 151 -5.76 -11.48 6.63
N THR A 152 -4.58 -11.04 7.10
CA THR A 152 -4.33 -10.95 8.55
C THR A 152 -5.05 -9.77 9.18
N HIS A 153 -5.81 -10.05 10.24
CA HIS A 153 -6.45 -9.07 11.12
C HIS A 153 -5.98 -9.30 12.56
N PRO A 154 -5.86 -8.24 13.40
CA PRO A 154 -6.10 -6.84 13.06
C PRO A 154 -4.99 -6.23 12.18
N LEU A 155 -5.35 -5.22 11.38
CA LEU A 155 -4.39 -4.49 10.54
C LEU A 155 -3.67 -3.43 11.38
N PRO A 156 -2.37 -3.16 11.12
CA PRO A 156 -1.68 -2.02 11.73
C PRO A 156 -2.33 -0.68 11.37
N ASN A 157 -1.99 0.36 12.14
CA ASN A 157 -2.41 1.73 11.88
C ASN A 157 -2.17 2.10 10.40
N ILE A 158 -3.14 2.77 9.77
CA ILE A 158 -3.09 3.08 8.33
C ILE A 158 -1.87 3.91 7.93
N ASN A 159 -1.37 4.77 8.82
CA ASN A 159 -0.17 5.57 8.58
C ASN A 159 1.10 4.71 8.43
N LEU A 160 1.08 3.47 8.96
CA LEU A 160 2.13 2.47 8.75
C LEU A 160 1.87 1.62 7.50
N ARG A 161 0.76 1.81 6.78
CA ARG A 161 0.42 0.99 5.62
C ARG A 161 0.50 1.76 4.32
N LEU A 162 0.15 3.03 4.35
CA LEU A 162 0.03 3.88 3.18
C LEU A 162 0.76 5.21 3.40
N PRO A 163 1.29 5.83 2.35
CA PRO A 163 1.87 7.16 2.45
C PRO A 163 0.79 8.22 2.67
N TYR A 164 1.19 9.39 3.17
CA TYR A 164 0.27 10.49 3.48
C TYR A 164 -0.55 10.97 2.27
N ASN A 165 0.05 10.96 1.07
CA ASN A 165 -0.63 11.35 -0.17
C ASN A 165 -1.52 10.25 -0.75
N SER A 166 -1.74 9.13 -0.03
CA SER A 166 -2.65 8.07 -0.43
C SER A 166 -4.08 8.60 -0.57
N PRO A 167 -4.79 8.31 -1.67
CA PRO A 167 -6.20 8.65 -1.80
C PRO A 167 -7.08 8.09 -0.67
N ALA A 168 -6.71 6.94 -0.10
CA ALA A 168 -7.43 6.32 1.01
C ALA A 168 -7.25 7.07 2.34
N VAL A 169 -6.20 7.88 2.47
CA VAL A 169 -5.90 8.69 3.66
C VAL A 169 -6.39 10.13 3.46
N SER A 170 -6.12 10.72 2.30
CA SER A 170 -6.31 12.15 2.04
C SER A 170 -7.75 12.58 1.72
N HIS A 171 -8.58 11.71 1.16
CA HIS A 171 -9.94 12.10 0.73
C HIS A 171 -10.98 12.04 1.85
N GLY A 172 -10.55 11.95 3.12
CA GLY A 172 -11.47 11.91 4.27
C GLY A 172 -12.35 10.66 4.35
N PHE A 173 -12.30 9.74 3.37
CA PHE A 173 -13.15 8.55 3.33
C PHE A 173 -12.93 7.65 4.54
N LEU A 174 -11.69 7.54 5.03
CA LEU A 174 -11.40 6.79 6.25
C LEU A 174 -11.85 7.53 7.51
N ALA A 175 -11.68 8.86 7.58
CA ALA A 175 -12.18 9.64 8.70
C ALA A 175 -13.71 9.53 8.82
N MET A 176 -14.42 9.51 7.69
CA MET A 176 -15.86 9.26 7.66
C MET A 176 -16.22 7.84 8.06
N ALA A 177 -15.53 6.81 7.54
CA ALA A 177 -15.80 5.41 7.88
C ALA A 177 -15.45 5.08 9.35
N GLU A 178 -14.39 5.68 9.90
CA GLU A 178 -13.99 5.52 11.31
C GLU A 178 -15.00 6.22 12.23
N ALA A 179 -15.41 7.46 11.90
CA ALA A 179 -16.49 8.16 12.58
C ALA A 179 -17.82 7.39 12.50
N GLU A 180 -18.11 6.74 11.37
CA GLU A 180 -19.31 5.92 11.19
C GLU A 180 -19.24 4.62 11.98
N SER A 181 -18.08 3.96 12.06
CA SER A 181 -17.87 2.77 12.89
C SER A 181 -17.91 3.06 14.40
N GLN A 182 -17.71 4.32 14.78
CA GLN A 182 -17.81 4.82 16.14
C GLN A 182 -19.22 5.35 16.47
N LYS A 183 -20.14 5.41 15.49
CA LYS A 183 -21.55 5.68 15.81
C LYS A 183 -22.06 4.52 16.66
N PRO A 184 -22.75 4.80 17.78
CA PRO A 184 -23.48 3.78 18.51
C PRO A 184 -24.42 3.09 17.51
N VAL A 185 -24.31 1.78 17.38
CA VAL A 185 -25.36 0.99 16.75
C VAL A 185 -26.57 1.12 17.67
N GLU A 186 -27.50 2.01 17.32
CA GLU A 186 -28.82 1.97 17.95
C GLU A 186 -29.37 0.56 17.76
N PRO A 187 -29.77 -0.13 18.84
CA PRO A 187 -30.34 -1.46 18.70
C PRO A 187 -31.59 -1.33 17.81
N PRO A 188 -31.80 -2.23 16.83
CA PRO A 188 -33.04 -2.21 16.08
C PRO A 188 -34.19 -2.35 17.07
N ALA A 189 -35.08 -1.34 17.10
CA ALA A 189 -36.37 -1.46 17.75
C ALA A 189 -37.15 -2.53 16.99
N GLY A 190 -36.98 -3.78 17.41
CA GLY A 190 -37.76 -4.89 16.88
C GLY A 190 -39.22 -4.71 17.27
N PRO A 191 -40.19 -4.94 16.36
CA PRO A 191 -41.57 -5.10 16.78
C PRO A 191 -41.69 -6.41 17.56
N ALA A 192 -42.39 -6.35 18.69
CA ALA A 192 -42.73 -7.50 19.52
C ALA A 192 -43.50 -8.53 18.67
N ILE A 193 -43.04 -9.78 18.67
CA ILE A 193 -43.82 -10.92 18.19
C ILE A 193 -44.21 -11.76 19.40
N GLU A 194 -45.52 -11.87 19.61
CA GLU A 194 -46.17 -12.66 20.65
C GLU A 194 -46.00 -14.16 20.39
N ASP A 195 -45.79 -14.92 21.47
CA ASP A 195 -45.80 -16.38 21.54
C ASP A 195 -47.19 -16.97 21.20
N VAL A 196 -47.22 -18.20 20.64
CA VAL A 196 -48.25 -19.30 20.74
C VAL A 196 -48.11 -20.27 19.52
N PRO A 197 -48.36 -21.61 19.61
CA PRO A 197 -47.31 -22.62 19.79
C PRO A 197 -47.28 -23.70 18.69
N SER A 198 -46.36 -24.66 18.85
CA SER A 198 -46.17 -25.90 18.09
C SER A 198 -47.46 -26.61 17.62
N SER A 199 -47.45 -27.05 16.35
CA SER A 199 -48.21 -28.22 15.90
C SER A 199 -47.45 -29.01 14.84
N LYS A 200 -47.29 -30.31 15.12
CA LYS A 200 -46.66 -31.36 14.31
C LYS A 200 -47.45 -31.62 13.03
N ASN A 201 -46.80 -31.85 11.88
CA ASN A 201 -47.00 -33.10 11.12
C ASN A 201 -45.96 -33.37 10.01
N LYS A 202 -45.25 -34.50 10.19
CA LYS A 202 -44.91 -35.58 9.25
C LYS A 202 -44.74 -35.34 7.73
N ASN A 203 -43.54 -35.75 7.30
CA ASN A 203 -43.22 -36.81 6.32
C ASN A 203 -42.62 -36.42 4.95
N LYS A 204 -41.54 -37.19 4.64
CA LYS A 204 -41.18 -37.83 3.35
C LYS A 204 -40.10 -37.16 2.48
N ALA A 205 -38.85 -37.60 2.66
CA ALA A 205 -37.93 -37.93 1.56
C ALA A 205 -38.29 -39.35 1.02
N PRO A 206 -37.76 -39.90 -0.09
CA PRO A 206 -36.56 -39.50 -0.85
C PRO A 206 -36.70 -39.59 -2.40
N ALA A 207 -35.64 -39.24 -3.15
CA ALA A 207 -35.02 -40.13 -4.15
C ALA A 207 -33.99 -39.42 -5.05
N GLU A 208 -32.86 -40.09 -5.20
CA GLU A 208 -31.74 -39.85 -6.11
C GLU A 208 -32.13 -39.93 -7.59
N THR A 209 -31.34 -39.31 -8.49
CA THR A 209 -31.00 -39.96 -9.77
C THR A 209 -29.59 -39.61 -10.23
N LYS A 210 -28.80 -40.67 -10.47
CA LYS A 210 -27.47 -40.72 -11.07
C LYS A 210 -27.49 -40.45 -12.59
N LYS A 211 -26.37 -39.93 -13.12
CA LYS A 211 -25.55 -40.44 -14.27
C LYS A 211 -24.66 -39.30 -14.76
N ASN A 212 -23.33 -39.31 -14.54
CA ASN A 212 -22.28 -40.13 -15.16
C ASN A 212 -22.08 -39.86 -16.66
N SER A 213 -20.96 -39.22 -17.04
CA SER A 213 -20.02 -39.82 -17.99
C SER A 213 -18.68 -39.07 -18.05
N LYS A 214 -17.65 -39.91 -18.03
CA LYS A 214 -16.20 -39.74 -17.95
C LYS A 214 -15.58 -39.53 -19.33
N ALA A 215 -14.53 -38.72 -19.46
CA ALA A 215 -13.52 -38.87 -20.51
C ALA A 215 -12.15 -38.29 -20.08
N THR A 216 -11.16 -39.16 -20.02
CA THR A 216 -9.72 -38.91 -19.77
C THR A 216 -8.97 -38.75 -21.10
N PRO A 217 -7.87 -37.98 -21.20
CA PRO A 217 -6.93 -38.12 -22.30
C PRO A 217 -5.72 -38.99 -21.93
N LYS A 218 -5.36 -39.88 -22.87
CA LYS A 218 -4.24 -40.83 -22.84
C LYS A 218 -2.88 -40.13 -23.06
N LYS A 219 -1.85 -40.68 -22.40
CA LYS A 219 -0.43 -40.53 -22.71
C LYS A 219 -0.09 -40.94 -24.15
N LYS A 220 0.85 -40.24 -24.79
CA LYS A 220 1.73 -40.79 -25.84
C LYS A 220 3.18 -40.47 -25.52
N LYS A 221 4.04 -41.49 -25.64
CA LYS A 221 5.50 -41.49 -25.47
C LYS A 221 6.09 -42.14 -26.73
N GLY A 222 7.24 -41.64 -27.21
CA GLY A 222 8.05 -42.18 -28.32
C GLY A 222 8.46 -41.02 -29.24
N LYS A 223 9.72 -40.53 -29.30
CA LYS A 223 11.04 -41.14 -29.55
C LYS A 223 11.22 -41.62 -31.00
N LYS A 224 11.67 -40.71 -31.87
CA LYS A 224 12.94 -40.81 -32.62
C LYS A 224 13.24 -39.44 -33.20
#